data_AF-A0A518V639-F1
#
_entry.id   AF-A0A518V639-F1
#
_cell.length_a   1.000
_cell.length_b   1.000
_cell.length_c   1.000
_cell.angle_alpha   90.00
_cell.angle_beta   90.00
_cell.angle_gamma   90.00
#
_symmetry.space_group_name_H-M   'P 1'
#
loop_
_entity.id
_entity.type
_entity.pdbx_description
1 polymer ?
#
loop_
_entity_poly.entity_id
_entity_poly.type
_entity_poly.pdbx_seq_one_letter_code
_entity_poly.pdbx_strand_id
1 'polypeptide(L)'
;MLKKMTSLMMVFALICSMFGIQSIQSVRAESSNLLYDEKNPILDIEGNEIGEEIEKVYREVTKDSEETLVKLITITENKYYNDENENTTDRKVTEIKITNDKKFFINGEQLSQDFLNQPVTASEDRVSFAKAFKGESGGRAGVITYNEINDDYYYLKAFPKVNDFLEEPSGKGLVKYSNGNGNASKFIRYADKVDSKHADIIDAQVTIASMIGAALVTWETVILLLPEAGVAGWNAVKLYNASNAGKEALKDAYDLLKNKITPY
;
A
#
# COMPACT_ATOMS: atom_id res chain seq x y z
N MET A 1 -29.98 34.21 -16.59
CA MET A 1 -30.22 32.83 -16.13
C MET A 1 -29.80 31.74 -17.14
N LEU A 2 -29.64 32.05 -18.43
CA LEU A 2 -29.32 31.05 -19.47
C LEU A 2 -27.87 30.49 -19.44
N LYS A 3 -26.91 31.15 -18.79
CA LYS A 3 -25.50 30.71 -18.74
C LYS A 3 -25.19 29.62 -17.71
N LYS A 4 -26.11 29.30 -16.79
CA LYS A 4 -25.90 28.25 -15.77
C LYS A 4 -26.39 26.86 -16.20
N MET A 5 -27.25 26.75 -17.22
CA MET A 5 -27.74 25.46 -17.70
C MET A 5 -26.80 24.80 -18.74
N THR A 6 -26.05 25.58 -19.51
CA THR A 6 -25.12 25.05 -20.51
C THR A 6 -23.87 24.40 -19.92
N SER A 7 -23.42 24.84 -18.74
CA SER A 7 -22.26 24.24 -18.06
C SER A 7 -22.57 22.86 -17.46
N LEU A 8 -23.81 22.62 -17.01
CA LEU A 8 -24.21 21.34 -16.40
C LEU A 8 -24.43 20.25 -17.46
N MET A 9 -24.92 20.62 -18.66
CA MET A 9 -25.08 19.68 -19.77
C MET A 9 -23.74 19.25 -20.38
N MET A 10 -22.69 20.07 -20.36
CA MET A 10 -21.35 19.64 -20.83
C MET A 10 -20.70 18.63 -19.87
N VAL A 11 -20.89 18.78 -18.56
CA VAL A 11 -20.37 17.81 -17.58
C VAL A 11 -21.12 16.48 -17.68
N PHE A 12 -22.43 16.50 -17.95
CA PHE A 12 -23.22 15.28 -18.16
C PHE A 12 -22.92 14.59 -19.50
N ALA A 13 -22.66 15.35 -20.56
CA ALA A 13 -22.28 14.80 -21.86
C ALA A 13 -20.89 14.14 -21.86
N LEU A 14 -19.94 14.64 -21.04
CA LEU A 14 -18.62 14.02 -20.89
C LEU A 14 -18.73 12.63 -20.24
N ILE A 15 -19.58 12.49 -19.21
CA ILE A 15 -19.80 11.22 -18.51
C ILE A 15 -20.51 10.21 -19.41
N CYS A 16 -21.50 10.64 -20.20
CA CYS A 16 -22.19 9.74 -21.14
C CYS A 16 -21.31 9.34 -22.35
N SER A 17 -20.29 10.12 -22.70
CA SER A 17 -19.36 9.76 -23.79
C SER A 17 -18.35 8.66 -23.45
N MET A 18 -18.20 8.32 -22.16
CA MET A 18 -17.38 7.17 -21.72
C MET A 18 -18.14 5.83 -21.76
N PHE A 19 -19.46 5.84 -21.97
CA PHE A 19 -20.31 4.65 -22.01
C PHE A 19 -20.98 4.45 -23.39
N GLY A 20 -20.22 4.71 -24.46
CA GLY A 20 -20.60 4.38 -25.82
C GLY A 20 -20.60 2.87 -26.05
N ILE A 21 -21.80 2.29 -26.05
CA ILE A 21 -22.23 0.99 -26.59
C ILE A 21 -21.13 0.23 -27.36
N GLN A 22 -20.65 -0.88 -26.80
CA GLN A 22 -20.06 -1.96 -27.57
C GLN A 22 -20.84 -3.26 -27.34
N SER A 23 -21.22 -3.83 -28.47
CA SER A 23 -21.90 -5.11 -28.68
C SER A 23 -21.28 -6.27 -27.91
N ILE A 24 -22.13 -7.20 -27.48
CA ILE A 24 -21.83 -8.55 -27.00
C ILE A 24 -20.68 -9.16 -27.82
N GLN A 25 -19.48 -9.18 -27.25
CA GLN A 25 -18.35 -9.96 -27.72
C GLN A 25 -17.70 -10.66 -26.53
N SER A 26 -17.42 -11.95 -26.75
CA SER A 26 -16.80 -12.93 -25.87
C SER A 26 -15.95 -12.38 -24.73
N VAL A 27 -16.17 -12.91 -23.53
CA VAL A 27 -15.28 -12.80 -22.36
C VAL A 27 -13.85 -13.09 -22.79
N ARG A 28 -13.08 -12.03 -23.00
CA ARG A 28 -11.64 -12.09 -23.21
C ARG A 28 -11.03 -11.50 -21.96
N ALA A 29 -10.37 -12.33 -21.16
CA ALA A 29 -9.48 -11.83 -20.11
C ALA A 29 -8.49 -10.87 -20.78
N GLU A 30 -8.49 -9.61 -20.38
CA GLU A 30 -7.39 -8.72 -20.73
C GLU A 30 -6.13 -9.28 -20.07
N SER A 31 -5.05 -9.41 -20.84
CA SER A 31 -3.82 -10.07 -20.43
C SER A 31 -3.28 -9.55 -19.09
N SER A 32 -2.74 -10.44 -18.27
CA SER A 32 -2.01 -10.10 -17.05
C SER A 32 -0.84 -9.16 -17.41
N ASN A 33 -0.92 -7.91 -16.97
CA ASN A 33 0.12 -6.91 -17.19
C ASN A 33 0.87 -6.68 -15.89
N LEU A 34 2.19 -6.81 -15.92
CA LEU A 34 3.06 -6.35 -14.83
C LEU A 34 2.88 -4.83 -14.72
N LEU A 35 2.42 -4.36 -13.56
CA LEU A 35 2.16 -2.95 -13.32
C LEU A 35 3.40 -2.25 -12.77
N TYR A 36 4.10 -2.90 -11.84
CA TYR A 36 5.37 -2.44 -11.32
C TYR A 36 6.17 -3.61 -10.71
N ASP A 37 7.47 -3.38 -10.63
CA ASP A 37 8.46 -4.21 -9.94
C ASP A 37 9.26 -3.26 -9.05
N GLU A 38 9.22 -3.51 -7.74
CA GLU A 38 9.94 -2.74 -6.75
C GLU A 38 11.01 -3.59 -6.09
N LYS A 39 12.23 -3.06 -6.04
CA LYS A 39 13.38 -3.71 -5.43
C LYS A 39 13.80 -2.97 -4.19
N ASN A 40 13.94 -3.71 -3.10
CA ASN A 40 14.42 -3.20 -1.83
C ASN A 40 15.63 -4.03 -1.36
N PRO A 41 16.75 -3.41 -0.97
CA PRO A 41 17.89 -4.16 -0.46
C PRO A 41 17.53 -4.86 0.86
N ILE A 42 18.05 -6.07 1.04
CA ILE A 42 18.02 -6.79 2.31
C ILE A 42 19.38 -6.55 2.97
N LEU A 43 19.39 -5.79 4.07
CA LEU A 43 20.60 -5.45 4.80
C LEU A 43 20.82 -6.37 6.01
N ASP A 44 22.07 -6.65 6.33
CA ASP A 44 22.47 -7.29 7.58
C ASP A 44 22.50 -6.29 8.75
N ILE A 45 23.06 -6.72 9.90
CA ILE A 45 23.19 -5.87 11.09
C ILE A 45 24.23 -4.75 10.94
N GLU A 46 25.17 -4.89 10.01
CA GLU A 46 26.25 -3.93 9.73
C GLU A 46 25.87 -2.96 8.60
N GLY A 47 24.66 -3.11 8.03
CA GLY A 47 24.18 -2.33 6.90
C GLY A 47 24.69 -2.82 5.53
N ASN A 48 25.32 -4.01 5.48
CA ASN A 48 25.76 -4.58 4.20
C ASN A 48 24.57 -5.23 3.49
N GLU A 49 24.49 -5.05 2.17
CA GLU A 49 23.49 -5.71 1.35
C GLU A 49 23.80 -7.20 1.19
N ILE A 50 22.90 -8.05 1.69
CA ILE A 50 22.99 -9.50 1.66
C ILE A 50 21.98 -10.14 0.69
N GLY A 51 21.13 -9.32 0.05
CA GLY A 51 20.15 -9.77 -0.94
C GLY A 51 19.20 -8.66 -1.40
N GLU A 52 18.21 -9.04 -2.21
CA GLU A 52 17.13 -8.18 -2.70
C GLU A 52 15.76 -8.78 -2.34
N GLU A 53 14.85 -7.96 -1.83
CA GLU A 53 13.40 -8.22 -1.84
C GLU A 53 12.83 -7.60 -3.13
N ILE A 54 12.15 -8.41 -3.94
CA ILE A 54 11.54 -8.01 -5.21
C ILE A 54 10.04 -8.20 -5.11
N GLU A 55 9.27 -7.12 -5.18
CA GLU A 55 7.81 -7.11 -5.16
C GLU A 55 7.27 -6.83 -6.56
N LYS A 56 6.56 -7.80 -7.14
CA LYS A 56 5.93 -7.69 -8.46
C LYS A 56 4.42 -7.70 -8.31
N VAL A 57 3.77 -6.76 -8.97
CA VAL A 57 2.31 -6.68 -8.98
C VAL A 57 1.78 -6.82 -10.40
N TYR A 58 0.89 -7.79 -10.57
CA TYR A 58 0.14 -8.01 -11.78
C TYR A 58 -1.34 -7.70 -11.54
N ARG A 59 -2.00 -7.27 -12.61
CA ARG A 59 -3.44 -7.06 -12.62
C ARG A 59 -4.07 -7.80 -13.79
N GLU A 60 -5.13 -8.54 -13.48
CA GLU A 60 -6.04 -9.14 -14.45
C GLU A 60 -7.41 -8.51 -14.26
N VAL A 61 -8.06 -8.13 -15.36
CA VAL A 61 -9.39 -7.54 -15.34
C VAL A 61 -10.30 -8.35 -16.25
N THR A 62 -11.43 -8.77 -15.69
CA THR A 62 -12.52 -9.42 -16.43
C THR A 62 -13.77 -8.56 -16.26
N LYS A 63 -14.32 -8.09 -17.38
CA LYS A 63 -15.57 -7.33 -17.40
C LYS A 63 -16.63 -8.18 -18.09
N ASP A 64 -17.78 -8.36 -17.45
CA ASP A 64 -18.97 -8.92 -18.07
C ASP A 64 -20.15 -7.94 -17.96
N SER A 65 -21.35 -8.39 -18.36
CA SER A 65 -22.54 -7.53 -18.37
C SER A 65 -23.09 -7.20 -16.99
N GLU A 66 -22.67 -7.88 -15.92
CA GLU A 66 -23.22 -7.76 -14.57
C GLU A 66 -22.18 -7.30 -13.53
N GLU A 67 -20.91 -7.62 -13.75
CA GLU A 67 -19.82 -7.32 -12.84
C GLU A 67 -18.47 -7.08 -13.54
N THR A 68 -17.60 -6.38 -12.81
CA THR A 68 -16.17 -6.26 -13.10
C THR A 68 -15.40 -6.97 -11.99
N LEU A 69 -14.59 -7.95 -12.38
CA LEU A 69 -13.67 -8.68 -11.51
C LEU A 69 -12.24 -8.20 -11.78
N VAL A 70 -11.55 -7.78 -10.74
CA VAL A 70 -10.12 -7.45 -10.76
C VAL A 70 -9.39 -8.45 -9.89
N LYS A 71 -8.35 -9.09 -10.43
CA LYS A 71 -7.41 -9.90 -9.65
C LYS A 71 -6.08 -9.16 -9.56
N LEU A 72 -5.71 -8.76 -8.35
CA LEU A 72 -4.38 -8.25 -8.05
C LEU A 72 -3.53 -9.42 -7.56
N ILE A 73 -2.45 -9.69 -8.28
CA ILE A 73 -1.52 -10.78 -7.97
C ILE A 73 -0.22 -10.13 -7.53
N THR A 74 0.11 -10.27 -6.25
CA THR A 74 1.39 -9.81 -5.70
C THR A 74 2.31 -11.01 -5.52
N ILE A 75 3.53 -10.89 -6.05
CA ILE A 75 4.60 -11.89 -5.88
C ILE A 75 5.75 -11.19 -5.15
N THR A 76 6.18 -11.75 -4.02
CA THR A 76 7.32 -11.26 -3.27
C THR A 76 8.43 -12.31 -3.30
N GLU A 77 9.58 -11.96 -3.87
CA GLU A 77 10.77 -12.80 -3.95
C GLU A 77 11.85 -12.23 -3.01
N ASN A 78 12.36 -13.03 -2.07
CA ASN A 78 13.60 -12.70 -1.37
C ASN A 78 14.74 -13.50 -2.02
N LYS A 79 15.74 -12.80 -2.53
CA LYS A 79 16.93 -13.40 -3.14
C LYS A 79 18.16 -13.01 -2.35
N TYR A 80 18.81 -13.98 -1.73
CA TYR A 80 20.05 -13.77 -0.99
C TYR A 80 21.25 -14.04 -1.89
N TYR A 81 22.31 -13.25 -1.72
CA TYR A 81 23.54 -13.39 -2.52
C TYR A 81 24.40 -14.58 -2.08
N ASN A 82 24.24 -15.02 -0.83
CA ASN A 82 25.02 -16.09 -0.23
C ASN A 82 24.11 -17.23 0.26
N ASP A 83 24.64 -18.46 0.31
CA ASP A 83 23.92 -19.69 0.66
C ASP A 83 23.49 -19.80 2.14
N GLU A 84 23.82 -18.79 2.97
CA GLU A 84 23.46 -18.78 4.39
C GLU A 84 21.95 -18.57 4.63
N ASN A 85 21.23 -18.06 3.63
CA ASN A 85 19.80 -17.83 3.68
C ASN A 85 19.10 -18.41 2.45
N GLU A 86 17.97 -19.07 2.66
CA GLU A 86 17.19 -19.63 1.57
C GLU A 86 16.36 -18.56 0.85
N ASN A 87 16.39 -18.60 -0.48
CA ASN A 87 15.50 -17.78 -1.30
C ASN A 87 14.04 -18.17 -1.04
N THR A 88 13.16 -17.17 -0.96
CA THR A 88 11.73 -17.40 -0.75
C THR A 88 10.92 -16.76 -1.87
N THR A 89 9.78 -17.35 -2.19
CA THR A 89 8.79 -16.76 -3.09
C THR A 89 7.41 -16.92 -2.47
N ASP A 90 6.73 -15.81 -2.21
CA ASP A 90 5.34 -15.79 -1.78
C ASP A 90 4.45 -15.25 -2.90
N ARG A 91 3.23 -15.78 -3.00
CA ARG A 91 2.24 -15.34 -3.98
C ARG A 91 0.89 -15.13 -3.31
N LYS A 92 0.41 -13.90 -3.38
CA LYS A 92 -0.90 -13.49 -2.89
C LYS A 92 -1.81 -13.06 -4.03
N VAL A 93 -3.08 -13.48 -3.98
CA VAL A 93 -4.12 -13.03 -4.91
C VAL A 93 -5.20 -12.34 -4.11
N THR A 94 -5.54 -11.12 -4.53
CA THR A 94 -6.69 -10.38 -4.02
C THR A 94 -7.72 -10.27 -5.13
N GLU A 95 -8.94 -10.73 -4.86
CA GLU A 95 -10.05 -10.62 -5.79
C GLU A 95 -10.94 -9.44 -5.38
N ILE A 96 -11.07 -8.45 -6.26
CA ILE A 96 -11.96 -7.31 -6.08
C ILE A 96 -13.10 -7.42 -7.08
N LYS A 97 -14.33 -7.37 -6.58
CA LYS A 97 -15.53 -7.45 -7.40
C LYS A 97 -16.35 -6.18 -7.29
N ILE A 98 -16.74 -5.64 -8.44
CA ILE A 98 -17.57 -4.44 -8.57
C ILE A 98 -18.81 -4.84 -9.36
N THR A 99 -19.97 -4.85 -8.72
CA THR A 99 -21.23 -5.15 -9.41
C THR A 99 -21.78 -3.89 -10.08
N ASN A 100 -22.66 -4.06 -11.07
CA ASN A 100 -23.31 -2.94 -11.76
C ASN A 100 -24.13 -2.02 -10.84
N ASP A 101 -24.67 -2.53 -9.74
CA ASP A 101 -25.34 -1.74 -8.71
C ASP A 101 -24.37 -1.09 -7.71
N LYS A 102 -23.07 -1.04 -8.06
CA LYS A 102 -21.98 -0.46 -7.27
C LYS A 102 -21.86 -1.04 -5.88
N LYS A 103 -22.01 -2.35 -5.75
CA LYS A 103 -21.55 -3.07 -4.55
C LYS A 103 -20.12 -3.53 -4.79
N PHE A 104 -19.31 -3.37 -3.77
CA PHE A 104 -17.89 -3.63 -3.82
C PHE A 104 -17.56 -4.78 -2.87
N PHE A 105 -16.76 -5.73 -3.33
CA PHE A 105 -16.33 -6.87 -2.54
C PHE A 105 -14.81 -7.03 -2.65
N ILE A 106 -14.18 -7.39 -1.54
CA ILE A 106 -12.77 -7.81 -1.50
C ILE A 106 -12.74 -9.21 -0.91
N ASN A 107 -12.19 -10.16 -1.66
CA ASN A 107 -12.12 -11.58 -1.30
C ASN A 107 -13.49 -12.17 -0.86
N GLY A 108 -14.56 -11.74 -1.52
CA GLY A 108 -15.93 -12.16 -1.24
C GLY A 108 -16.63 -11.41 -0.11
N GLU A 109 -15.93 -10.56 0.64
CA GLU A 109 -16.53 -9.74 1.70
C GLU A 109 -17.01 -8.40 1.15
N GLN A 110 -18.29 -8.08 1.37
CA GLN A 110 -18.86 -6.81 0.93
C GLN A 110 -18.33 -5.66 1.78
N LEU A 111 -17.89 -4.59 1.12
CA LEU A 111 -17.43 -3.37 1.78
C LEU A 111 -18.61 -2.54 2.30
N SER A 112 -18.43 -1.93 3.46
CA SER A 112 -19.40 -1.00 4.02
C SER A 112 -19.35 0.35 3.30
N GLN A 113 -20.49 1.05 3.27
CA GLN A 113 -20.52 2.40 2.72
C GLN A 113 -19.65 3.37 3.53
N ASP A 114 -19.52 3.15 4.84
CA ASP A 114 -18.63 3.93 5.70
C ASP A 114 -17.18 3.81 5.25
N PHE A 115 -16.72 2.60 4.93
CA PHE A 115 -15.37 2.39 4.39
C PHE A 115 -15.21 3.06 3.02
N LEU A 116 -16.16 2.85 2.10
CA LEU A 116 -16.11 3.40 0.76
C LEU A 116 -16.09 4.93 0.74
N ASN A 117 -16.78 5.57 1.69
CA ASN A 117 -16.85 7.01 1.83
C ASN A 117 -15.65 7.62 2.59
N GLN A 118 -14.75 6.80 3.15
CA GLN A 118 -13.59 7.32 3.85
C GLN A 118 -12.70 8.12 2.86
N PRO A 119 -12.36 9.36 3.20
CA PRO A 119 -11.46 10.16 2.39
C PRO A 119 -10.05 9.59 2.50
N VAL A 120 -9.33 9.58 1.38
CA VAL A 120 -7.89 9.31 1.34
C VAL A 120 -7.17 10.60 1.70
N THR A 121 -6.65 10.67 2.93
CA THR A 121 -6.10 11.89 3.54
C THR A 121 -4.64 11.77 3.92
N ALA A 122 -3.89 10.84 3.31
CA ALA A 122 -2.47 10.69 3.60
C ALA A 122 -1.76 12.03 3.37
N SER A 123 -0.91 12.37 4.33
CA SER A 123 -0.24 13.66 4.40
C SER A 123 1.24 13.49 4.66
N GLU A 124 2.03 14.44 4.15
CA GLU A 124 3.42 14.56 4.54
C GLU A 124 3.48 15.07 6.00
N ASP A 125 3.55 14.15 6.95
CA ASP A 125 3.88 14.52 8.32
C ASP A 125 5.32 15.03 8.37
N ARG A 126 5.49 16.29 8.78
CA ARG A 126 6.80 16.93 8.98
C ARG A 126 7.53 16.47 10.25
N VAL A 127 7.12 15.36 10.86
CA VAL A 127 7.65 14.93 12.16
C VAL A 127 8.93 14.14 11.93
N SER A 128 10.02 14.88 11.71
CA SER A 128 11.37 14.36 11.84
C SER A 128 11.63 13.98 13.31
N PHE A 129 11.89 12.70 13.57
CA PHE A 129 12.41 12.23 14.87
C PHE A 129 13.90 12.54 15.08
N ALA A 130 14.51 13.39 14.23
CA ALA A 130 15.87 13.84 14.45
C ALA A 130 15.91 14.89 15.56
N LYS A 131 16.39 14.53 16.76
CA LYS A 131 17.10 15.50 17.61
C LYS A 131 17.93 14.98 18.80
N ALA A 132 17.96 13.68 19.12
CA ALA A 132 18.72 13.23 20.30
C ALA A 132 19.56 11.95 20.14
N PHE A 133 19.41 11.20 19.05
CA PHE A 133 20.13 9.94 18.83
C PHE A 133 21.32 10.15 17.88
N LYS A 134 22.44 9.47 18.17
CA LYS A 134 23.72 9.65 17.45
C LYS A 134 23.90 8.67 16.27
N GLY A 135 23.04 7.66 16.14
CA GLY A 135 23.12 6.62 15.12
C GLY A 135 21.88 6.55 14.21
N GLU A 136 21.67 5.43 13.53
CA GLU A 136 20.59 5.24 12.56
C GLU A 136 19.20 5.37 13.20
N SER A 137 18.29 6.06 12.52
CA SER A 137 16.91 6.25 12.97
C SER A 137 15.96 6.36 11.78
N GLY A 138 14.78 5.76 11.91
CA GLY A 138 13.83 5.73 10.81
C GLY A 138 12.48 5.14 11.18
N GLY A 139 11.75 4.75 10.13
CA GLY A 139 10.36 4.33 10.18
C GLY A 139 9.34 5.47 10.23
N ARG A 140 8.06 5.10 10.07
CA ARG A 140 6.94 6.03 10.08
C ARG A 140 6.67 6.59 11.47
N ALA A 141 7.03 7.85 11.64
CA ALA A 141 6.75 8.68 12.80
C ALA A 141 5.33 8.44 13.37
N GLY A 142 5.24 8.11 14.66
CA GLY A 142 3.95 7.88 15.33
C GLY A 142 3.40 6.45 15.20
N VAL A 143 3.79 5.70 14.17
CA VAL A 143 3.28 4.35 13.87
C VAL A 143 4.29 3.26 14.19
N ILE A 144 5.50 3.39 13.65
CA ILE A 144 6.61 2.46 13.84
C ILE A 144 7.93 3.23 13.73
N THR A 145 8.81 3.08 14.70
CA THR A 145 10.06 3.84 14.75
C THR A 145 11.17 3.00 15.35
N TYR A 146 12.39 3.20 14.86
CA TYR A 146 13.61 2.75 15.51
C TYR A 146 14.58 3.92 15.72
N ASN A 147 15.41 3.83 16.75
CA ASN A 147 16.53 4.73 16.96
C ASN A 147 17.71 3.95 17.55
N GLU A 148 18.88 4.10 16.98
CA GLU A 148 20.13 3.65 17.56
C GLU A 148 20.57 4.60 18.69
N ILE A 149 20.71 4.05 19.90
CA ILE A 149 21.05 4.79 21.11
C ILE A 149 22.57 4.93 21.24
N ASN A 150 23.29 3.85 20.98
CA ASN A 150 24.75 3.72 20.86
C ASN A 150 25.05 2.47 20.02
N ASP A 151 26.34 2.25 19.71
CA ASP A 151 26.83 1.16 18.87
C ASP A 151 26.07 -0.15 19.13
N ASP A 152 25.25 -0.52 18.15
CA ASP A 152 24.51 -1.77 18.14
C ASP A 152 23.47 -1.92 19.28
N TYR A 153 22.90 -0.82 19.79
CA TYR A 153 21.81 -0.82 20.77
C TYR A 153 20.64 0.06 20.34
N TYR A 154 19.48 -0.55 20.15
CA TYR A 154 18.34 0.08 19.49
C TYR A 154 17.13 0.23 20.42
N TYR A 155 16.50 1.39 20.33
CA TYR A 155 15.12 1.63 20.72
C TYR A 155 14.20 1.24 19.58
N LEU A 156 13.25 0.34 19.81
CA LEU A 156 12.31 -0.15 18.81
C LEU A 156 10.88 0.03 19.31
N LYS A 157 10.01 0.63 18.50
CA LYS A 157 8.60 0.86 18.84
C LYS A 157 7.69 0.59 17.66
N ALA A 158 6.62 -0.16 17.87
CA ALA A 158 5.56 -0.34 16.87
C ALA A 158 4.18 -0.44 17.53
N PHE A 159 3.16 0.00 16.79
CA PHE A 159 1.76 -0.27 17.11
C PHE A 159 1.24 -1.52 16.38
N PRO A 160 0.24 -2.22 16.93
CA PRO A 160 -0.24 -3.46 16.33
C PRO A 160 -1.09 -3.26 15.07
N LYS A 161 -1.65 -2.07 14.90
CA LYS A 161 -2.56 -1.71 13.81
C LYS A 161 -2.38 -0.24 13.45
N VAL A 162 -2.76 0.09 12.22
CA VAL A 162 -2.80 1.46 11.69
C VAL A 162 -3.96 1.56 10.70
N ASN A 163 -4.45 2.78 10.44
CA ASN A 163 -5.40 3.03 9.37
C ASN A 163 -4.81 2.72 7.99
N ASP A 164 -5.63 2.72 6.95
CA ASP A 164 -5.21 2.36 5.59
C ASP A 164 -4.22 3.35 4.96
N PHE A 165 -3.99 4.50 5.60
CA PHE A 165 -3.05 5.54 5.17
C PHE A 165 -1.73 5.49 5.93
N LEU A 166 -1.54 4.53 6.84
CA LEU A 166 -0.32 4.39 7.63
C LEU A 166 0.00 5.62 8.51
N GLU A 167 -1.02 6.31 9.04
CA GLU A 167 -0.86 7.53 9.86
C GLU A 167 -1.41 7.38 11.27
N GLU A 168 -2.58 6.78 11.42
CA GLU A 168 -3.30 6.72 12.69
C GLU A 168 -3.16 5.33 13.31
N PRO A 169 -2.22 5.12 14.24
CA PRO A 169 -2.06 3.84 14.89
C PRO A 169 -3.24 3.55 15.82
N SER A 170 -3.55 2.26 16.01
CA SER A 170 -4.53 1.82 17.01
C SER A 170 -4.04 0.63 17.83
N GLY A 171 -4.58 0.51 19.05
CA GLY A 171 -4.17 -0.49 20.01
C GLY A 171 -2.97 -0.08 20.86
N LYS A 172 -2.49 -1.00 21.72
CA LYS A 172 -1.37 -0.75 22.63
C LYS A 172 -0.04 -0.95 21.92
N GLY A 173 0.70 0.14 21.72
CA GLY A 173 2.06 0.08 21.19
C GLY A 173 3.01 -0.68 22.11
N LEU A 174 3.97 -1.38 21.51
CA LEU A 174 5.08 -2.03 22.21
C LEU A 174 6.35 -1.24 22.00
N VAL A 175 7.18 -1.22 23.04
CA VAL A 175 8.52 -0.64 23.03
C VAL A 175 9.46 -1.71 23.55
N LYS A 176 10.58 -1.92 22.85
CA LYS A 176 11.69 -2.74 23.34
C LYS A 176 13.01 -2.04 23.09
N TYR A 177 13.96 -2.35 23.97
CA TYR A 177 15.35 -2.02 23.79
C TYR A 177 16.10 -3.33 23.51
N SER A 178 16.92 -3.36 22.47
CA SER A 178 17.60 -4.58 22.03
C SER A 178 18.97 -4.25 21.48
N ASN A 179 19.93 -5.13 21.72
CA ASN A 179 21.17 -5.12 20.94
C ASN A 179 20.87 -5.46 19.47
N GLY A 180 21.76 -5.06 18.57
CA GLY A 180 21.79 -5.43 17.16
C GLY A 180 21.81 -6.94 17.02
N ASN A 181 20.89 -7.44 16.20
CA ASN A 181 20.78 -8.83 15.81
C ASN A 181 19.84 -8.94 14.61
N GLY A 182 19.77 -10.12 13.99
CA GLY A 182 18.93 -10.32 12.81
C GLY A 182 17.45 -10.00 12.99
N ASN A 183 16.87 -10.08 14.20
CA ASN A 183 15.49 -9.66 14.43
C ASN A 183 15.37 -8.13 14.53
N ALA A 184 16.37 -7.43 15.06
CA ALA A 184 16.43 -5.97 15.06
C ALA A 184 16.56 -5.45 13.62
N SER A 185 17.46 -6.01 12.80
CA SER A 185 17.58 -5.65 11.37
C SER A 185 16.28 -5.90 10.60
N LYS A 186 15.61 -7.04 10.84
CA LYS A 186 14.29 -7.31 10.24
C LYS A 186 13.25 -6.29 10.65
N PHE A 187 13.24 -5.88 11.92
CA PHE A 187 12.34 -4.84 12.40
C PHE A 187 12.60 -3.50 11.71
N ILE A 188 13.87 -3.08 11.60
CA ILE A 188 14.29 -1.85 10.92
C ILE A 188 13.80 -1.86 9.47
N ARG A 189 14.04 -2.94 8.73
CA ARG A 189 13.55 -3.12 7.36
C ARG A 189 12.04 -2.96 7.24
N TYR A 190 11.27 -3.55 8.16
CA TYR A 190 9.81 -3.39 8.15
C TYR A 190 9.39 -1.96 8.49
N ALA A 191 10.08 -1.30 9.41
CA ALA A 191 9.81 0.10 9.74
C ALA A 191 10.02 1.01 8.52
N ASP A 192 11.13 0.85 7.81
CA ASP A 192 11.42 1.62 6.59
C ASP A 192 10.46 1.28 5.45
N LYS A 193 10.04 0.01 5.33
CA LYS A 193 8.99 -0.37 4.39
C LYS A 193 7.67 0.35 4.68
N VAL A 194 7.25 0.47 5.94
CA VAL A 194 6.04 1.23 6.31
C VAL A 194 6.16 2.71 5.90
N ASP A 195 7.32 3.32 6.13
CA ASP A 195 7.55 4.72 5.74
C ASP A 195 7.55 4.93 4.23
N SER A 196 8.24 4.05 3.49
CA SER A 196 8.23 4.04 2.02
C SER A 196 6.81 3.86 1.46
N LYS A 197 6.02 2.93 2.01
CA LYS A 197 4.62 2.74 1.58
C LYS A 197 3.73 3.92 1.91
N HIS A 198 4.00 4.66 2.99
CA HIS A 198 3.30 5.90 3.27
C HIS A 198 3.55 6.94 2.18
N ALA A 199 4.81 7.11 1.77
CA ALA A 199 5.17 8.00 0.67
C ALA A 199 4.49 7.61 -0.66
N ASP A 200 4.42 6.30 -0.97
CA ASP A 200 3.71 5.80 -2.15
C ASP A 200 2.21 6.10 -2.13
N ILE A 201 1.56 6.02 -0.95
CA ILE A 201 0.15 6.38 -0.79
C ILE A 201 -0.06 7.86 -1.09
N ILE A 202 0.78 8.75 -0.56
CA ILE A 202 0.70 10.20 -0.79
C ILE A 202 0.85 10.51 -2.29
N ASP A 203 1.90 9.99 -2.92
CA ASP A 203 2.19 10.20 -4.35
C ASP A 203 1.02 9.74 -5.24
N ALA A 204 0.50 8.54 -4.97
CA ALA A 204 -0.63 7.99 -5.71
C ALA A 204 -1.92 8.79 -5.47
N GLN A 205 -2.20 9.20 -4.24
CA GLN A 205 -3.35 10.02 -3.87
C GLN A 205 -3.34 11.36 -4.61
N VAL A 206 -2.21 12.07 -4.60
CA VAL A 206 -2.02 13.36 -5.28
C VAL A 206 -2.26 13.20 -6.78
N THR A 207 -1.71 12.14 -7.37
CA THR A 207 -1.89 11.85 -8.80
C THR A 207 -3.34 11.57 -9.14
N ILE A 208 -4.03 10.70 -8.38
CA ILE A 208 -5.45 10.40 -8.59
C ILE A 208 -6.30 11.67 -8.48
N ALA A 209 -6.11 12.46 -7.41
CA ALA A 209 -6.86 13.70 -7.18
C ALA A 209 -6.71 14.68 -8.35
N SER A 210 -5.48 14.85 -8.86
CA SER A 210 -5.20 15.71 -10.00
C SER A 210 -5.89 15.26 -11.29
N MET A 211 -5.97 13.94 -11.51
CA MET A 211 -6.54 13.37 -12.73
C MET A 211 -8.07 13.47 -12.78
N ILE A 212 -8.74 13.27 -11.64
CA ILE A 212 -10.20 13.31 -11.58
C ILE A 212 -10.74 14.73 -11.31
N GLY A 213 -9.86 15.71 -11.10
CA GLY A 213 -10.23 17.09 -10.79
C GLY A 213 -11.02 17.23 -9.49
N ALA A 214 -10.89 16.27 -8.57
CA ALA A 214 -11.62 16.27 -7.31
C ALA A 214 -10.74 16.82 -6.19
N ALA A 215 -11.36 17.59 -5.29
CA ALA A 215 -10.70 18.07 -4.08
C ALA A 215 -10.45 16.94 -3.06
N LEU A 216 -11.12 15.79 -3.21
CA LEU A 216 -11.07 14.69 -2.26
C LEU A 216 -11.23 13.35 -2.97
N VAL A 217 -10.29 12.44 -2.74
CA VAL A 217 -10.32 11.05 -3.22
C VAL A 217 -10.92 10.19 -2.10
N THR A 218 -11.78 9.24 -2.44
CA THR A 218 -12.35 8.26 -1.48
C THR A 218 -11.91 6.84 -1.80
N TRP A 219 -12.06 5.90 -0.86
CA TRP A 219 -11.85 4.48 -1.16
C TRP A 219 -12.76 3.96 -2.28
N GLU A 220 -14.00 4.44 -2.39
CA GLU A 220 -14.86 4.14 -3.54
C GLU A 220 -14.19 4.54 -4.86
N THR A 221 -13.61 5.73 -4.90
CA THR A 221 -12.90 6.25 -6.08
C THR A 221 -11.70 5.38 -6.43
N VAL A 222 -10.88 5.03 -5.42
CA VAL A 222 -9.72 4.16 -5.62
C VAL A 222 -10.16 2.82 -6.20
N ILE A 223 -11.17 2.17 -5.61
CA ILE A 223 -11.63 0.85 -6.03
C ILE A 223 -12.21 0.89 -7.44
N LEU A 224 -12.98 1.93 -7.78
CA LEU A 224 -13.52 2.12 -9.14
C LEU A 224 -12.44 2.30 -10.20
N LEU A 225 -11.26 2.80 -9.82
CA LEU A 225 -10.13 3.00 -10.73
C LEU A 225 -9.24 1.76 -10.88
N LEU A 226 -9.28 0.80 -9.96
CA LEU A 226 -8.51 -0.45 -10.05
C LEU A 226 -8.66 -1.19 -11.40
N PRO A 227 -9.85 -1.33 -12.01
CA PRO A 227 -9.99 -1.99 -13.31
C PRO A 227 -9.50 -1.14 -14.50
N GLU A 228 -9.24 0.15 -14.31
CA GLU A 228 -8.97 1.06 -15.42
C GLU A 228 -7.53 0.98 -15.93
N ALA A 229 -7.36 1.08 -17.25
CA ALA A 229 -6.04 1.20 -17.86
C ALA A 229 -5.48 2.62 -17.72
N GLY A 230 -4.16 2.76 -17.80
CA GLY A 230 -3.49 4.07 -17.76
C GLY A 230 -3.18 4.57 -16.34
N VAL A 231 -2.85 5.86 -16.26
CA VAL A 231 -2.22 6.47 -15.07
C VAL A 231 -3.12 6.40 -13.83
N ALA A 232 -4.43 6.60 -13.96
CA ALA A 232 -5.35 6.57 -12.82
C ALA A 232 -5.44 5.18 -12.21
N GLY A 233 -5.62 4.15 -13.04
CA GLY A 233 -5.71 2.78 -12.56
C GLY A 233 -4.38 2.25 -12.04
N TRP A 234 -3.25 2.66 -12.64
CA TRP A 234 -1.92 2.34 -12.09
C TRP A 234 -1.73 2.92 -10.69
N ASN A 235 -2.07 4.20 -10.47
CA ASN A 235 -1.97 4.82 -9.15
C ASN A 235 -2.99 4.24 -8.16
N ALA A 236 -4.18 3.85 -8.60
CA ALA A 236 -5.15 3.18 -7.74
C ALA A 236 -4.61 1.83 -7.22
N VAL A 237 -3.95 1.05 -8.10
CA VAL A 237 -3.31 -0.20 -7.69
C VAL A 237 -2.12 0.07 -6.77
N LYS A 238 -1.27 1.05 -7.10
CA LYS A 238 -0.14 1.46 -6.25
C LYS A 238 -0.61 1.82 -4.84
N LEU A 239 -1.62 2.68 -4.73
CA LEU A 239 -2.21 3.11 -3.45
C LEU A 239 -2.76 1.92 -2.66
N TYR A 240 -3.60 1.10 -3.29
CA TYR A 240 -4.22 -0.07 -2.65
C TYR A 240 -3.17 -1.07 -2.14
N ASN A 241 -2.13 -1.34 -2.92
CA ASN A 241 -1.09 -2.27 -2.53
C ASN A 241 -0.16 -1.67 -1.46
N ALA A 242 0.24 -0.41 -1.58
CA ALA A 242 1.05 0.26 -0.56
C ALA A 242 0.36 0.26 0.81
N SER A 243 -0.94 0.55 0.83
CA SER A 243 -1.76 0.44 2.05
C SER A 243 -1.67 -0.95 2.69
N ASN A 244 -1.87 -2.01 1.89
CA ASN A 244 -1.86 -3.37 2.41
C ASN A 244 -0.46 -3.85 2.82
N ALA A 245 0.55 -3.60 1.98
CA ALA A 245 1.93 -3.97 2.25
C ALA A 245 2.49 -3.26 3.49
N GLY A 246 2.16 -1.97 3.68
CA GLY A 246 2.52 -1.23 4.89
C GLY A 246 1.86 -1.79 6.15
N LYS A 247 0.55 -2.12 6.10
CA LYS A 247 -0.15 -2.75 7.23
C LYS A 247 0.44 -4.13 7.58
N GLU A 248 0.84 -4.91 6.58
CA GLU A 248 1.49 -6.21 6.77
C GLU A 248 2.87 -6.05 7.39
N ALA A 249 3.72 -5.16 6.86
CA ALA A 249 5.03 -4.87 7.43
C ALA A 249 4.94 -4.39 8.89
N LEU A 250 3.97 -3.53 9.21
CA LEU A 250 3.72 -3.09 10.58
C LEU A 250 3.35 -4.27 11.49
N LYS A 251 2.47 -5.16 11.03
CA LYS A 251 2.06 -6.35 11.77
C LYS A 251 3.25 -7.27 12.04
N ASP A 252 4.06 -7.54 11.03
CA ASP A 252 5.25 -8.39 11.15
C ASP A 252 6.27 -7.79 12.12
N ALA A 253 6.52 -6.48 12.03
CA ALA A 253 7.37 -5.76 12.97
C ALA A 253 6.84 -5.82 14.42
N TYR A 254 5.53 -5.65 14.60
CA TYR A 254 4.91 -5.77 15.92
C TYR A 254 5.02 -7.18 16.47
N ASP A 255 4.85 -8.22 15.63
CA ASP A 255 5.00 -9.62 16.03
C ASP A 255 6.45 -9.97 16.38
N LEU A 256 7.45 -9.36 15.72
CA LEU A 256 8.86 -9.44 16.13
C LEU A 256 9.06 -8.86 17.54
N LEU A 257 8.55 -7.66 17.80
CA LEU A 257 8.62 -7.07 19.15
C LEU A 257 7.91 -7.94 20.17
N LYS A 258 6.75 -8.50 19.85
CA LYS A 258 5.98 -9.28 20.81
C LYS A 258 6.68 -10.60 21.14
N ASN A 259 7.20 -11.32 20.15
CA ASN A 259 7.52 -12.74 20.28
C ASN A 259 9.00 -13.10 20.11
N LYS A 260 9.80 -12.26 19.43
CA LYS A 260 11.15 -12.64 18.97
C LYS A 260 12.26 -11.75 19.52
N ILE A 261 12.01 -10.46 19.67
CA ILE A 261 12.97 -9.52 20.23
C ILE A 261 12.87 -9.61 21.74
N THR A 262 13.89 -10.11 22.42
CA THR A 262 13.97 -10.09 23.88
C THR A 262 14.49 -8.72 24.34
N PRO A 263 13.84 -8.07 25.33
CA PRO A 263 14.40 -6.86 25.91
C PRO A 263 15.76 -7.18 26.54
N TYR A 264 16.71 -6.26 26.38
CA TYR A 264 17.93 -6.25 27.17
C TYR A 264 17.67 -5.60 28.54
#